data_AF-A0A1J5FEU4-F1
#
_entry.id   AF-A0A1J5FEU4-F1
#
_cell.length_a   1.000
_cell.length_b   1.000
_cell.length_c   1.000
_cell.angle_alpha   90.00
_cell.angle_beta   90.00
_cell.angle_gamma   90.00
#
_symmetry.space_group_name_H-M   'P 1'
#
loop_
_entity.id
_entity.type
_entity.pdbx_description
1 polymer ?
#
loop_
_entity_poly.entity_id
_entity_poly.type
_entity_poly.pdbx_seq_one_letter_code
_entity_poly.pdbx_strand_id
1 'polypeptide(L)'
;MVKDATLYNETLHIAKAMKKCVGNPQKELILENNNEDDLKKIISANSIEFIEYLQKLGLHIKHEEVTKKFINKSTTILTLKTTCFEVDFNDNFARIIALK
;
A
#
# COMPACT_ATOMS: atom_id res chain seq x y z
N MET A 1 -7.54 -6.66 36.28
CA MET A 1 -6.41 -7.21 35.49
C MET A 1 -6.79 -7.03 34.03
N VAL A 2 -6.29 -5.99 33.35
CA VAL A 2 -6.60 -5.74 31.93
C VAL A 2 -5.59 -6.56 31.13
N LYS A 3 -6.09 -7.59 30.44
CA LYS A 3 -5.31 -8.40 29.51
C LYS A 3 -4.83 -7.51 28.36
N ASP A 4 -3.59 -7.68 27.95
CA ASP A 4 -2.88 -6.92 26.92
C ASP A 4 -3.77 -6.63 25.71
N ALA A 5 -4.20 -5.38 25.58
CA ALA A 5 -4.96 -4.91 24.42
C ALA A 5 -3.98 -4.31 23.42
N THR A 6 -3.58 -5.10 22.42
CA THR A 6 -2.77 -4.62 21.30
C THR A 6 -3.72 -4.04 20.24
N LEU A 7 -3.77 -2.72 20.14
CA LEU A 7 -4.56 -2.03 19.11
C LEU A 7 -3.70 -1.82 17.86
N TYR A 8 -3.98 -2.57 16.80
CA TYR A 8 -3.39 -2.35 15.47
C TYR A 8 -4.26 -1.35 14.71
N ASN A 9 -3.66 -0.23 14.29
CA ASN A 9 -4.35 0.80 13.52
C ASN A 9 -3.58 1.04 12.21
N GLU A 10 -4.13 0.55 11.10
CA GLU A 10 -3.53 0.64 9.77
C GLU A 10 -4.19 1.76 8.96
N THR A 11 -3.39 2.60 8.33
CA THR A 11 -3.86 3.72 7.50
C THR A 11 -3.10 3.75 6.18
N LEU A 12 -3.83 3.77 5.07
CA LEU A 12 -3.27 3.86 3.71
C LEU A 12 -3.51 5.26 3.13
N HIS A 13 -2.43 5.94 2.77
CA HIS A 13 -2.47 7.26 2.12
C HIS A 13 -2.03 7.15 0.66
N ILE A 14 -2.91 7.57 -0.27
CA ILE A 14 -2.63 7.62 -1.70
C ILE A 14 -2.56 9.10 -2.13
N ALA A 15 -1.47 9.49 -2.79
CA ALA A 15 -1.26 10.88 -3.22
C ALA A 15 -2.20 11.27 -4.38
N LYS A 16 -2.68 12.51 -4.37
CA LYS A 16 -3.75 13.01 -5.26
C LYS A 16 -3.31 13.35 -6.70
N ALA A 17 -2.01 13.54 -6.95
CA ALA A 17 -1.51 13.99 -8.25
C ALA A 17 -0.37 13.11 -8.75
N MET A 18 -0.68 12.26 -9.73
CA MET A 18 0.35 11.56 -10.51
C MET A 18 0.79 12.46 -11.66
N LYS A 19 2.10 12.61 -11.87
CA LYS A 19 2.65 13.22 -13.08
C LYS A 19 2.77 12.14 -14.16
N LYS A 20 2.56 12.49 -15.42
CA LYS A 20 2.93 11.60 -16.54
C LYS A 20 4.42 11.28 -16.43
N CYS A 21 4.76 10.02 -16.63
CA CYS A 21 6.14 9.57 -16.68
C CYS A 21 6.26 8.37 -17.62
N VAL A 22 7.50 8.03 -17.94
CA VAL A 22 7.86 6.99 -18.89
C VAL A 22 8.91 6.10 -18.23
N GLY A 23 8.80 4.80 -18.45
CA GLY A 23 9.77 3.81 -17.99
C GLY A 23 9.45 2.46 -18.60
N ASN A 24 10.30 1.48 -18.34
CA ASN A 24 10.12 0.13 -18.84
C ASN A 24 9.23 -0.69 -17.88
N PRO A 25 8.21 -1.39 -18.41
CA PRO A 25 7.31 -2.18 -17.59
C PRO A 25 8.06 -3.29 -16.85
N GLN A 26 7.76 -3.40 -15.55
CA GLN A 26 8.25 -4.47 -14.69
C GLN A 26 7.20 -5.58 -14.56
N LYS A 27 7.34 -6.43 -13.53
CA LYS A 27 6.33 -7.43 -13.19
C LYS A 27 5.00 -6.76 -12.84
N GLU A 28 3.92 -7.28 -13.42
CA GLU A 28 2.56 -6.83 -13.15
C GLU A 28 2.00 -7.44 -11.85
N LEU A 29 1.08 -6.69 -11.24
CA LEU A 29 0.18 -7.11 -10.19
C LEU A 29 -1.23 -7.13 -10.77
N ILE A 30 -1.97 -8.21 -10.55
CA ILE A 30 -3.39 -8.33 -10.89
C ILE A 30 -4.14 -8.43 -9.58
N LEU A 31 -5.10 -7.53 -9.37
CA LEU A 31 -6.01 -7.52 -8.23
C LEU A 31 -7.40 -7.87 -8.73
N GLU A 32 -8.09 -8.76 -8.02
CA GLU A 32 -9.48 -9.09 -8.35
C GLU A 32 -10.38 -7.88 -8.12
N ASN A 33 -11.28 -7.63 -9.07
CA ASN A 33 -12.30 -6.60 -8.97
C ASN A 33 -13.69 -7.24 -8.93
N ASN A 34 -14.50 -6.85 -7.94
CA ASN A 34 -15.88 -7.29 -7.78
C ASN A 34 -16.83 -6.17 -8.22
N ASN A 35 -16.72 -5.73 -9.48
CA ASN A 35 -17.49 -4.61 -10.06
C ASN A 35 -17.33 -3.26 -9.33
N GLU A 36 -16.14 -2.95 -8.83
CA GLU A 36 -15.85 -1.64 -8.22
C GLU A 36 -15.15 -0.72 -9.23
N ASP A 37 -15.66 0.50 -9.37
CA ASP A 37 -15.13 1.48 -10.33
C ASP A 37 -14.02 2.38 -9.73
N ASP A 38 -13.81 2.29 -8.42
CA ASP A 38 -12.80 3.06 -7.70
C ASP A 38 -11.56 2.21 -7.40
N LEU A 39 -10.46 2.48 -8.11
CA LEU A 39 -9.15 1.87 -7.89
C LEU A 39 -8.72 1.90 -6.42
N LYS A 40 -9.02 2.97 -5.68
CA LYS A 40 -8.65 3.07 -4.26
C LYS A 40 -9.36 2.00 -3.43
N LYS A 41 -10.63 1.73 -3.74
CA LYS A 41 -11.39 0.66 -3.08
C LYS A 41 -10.93 -0.72 -3.50
N ILE A 42 -10.59 -0.93 -4.79
CA ILE A 42 -9.97 -2.18 -5.26
C ILE A 42 -8.67 -2.46 -4.51
N ILE A 43 -7.79 -1.46 -4.39
CA ILE A 43 -6.53 -1.56 -3.62
C ILE A 43 -6.81 -1.82 -2.13
N SER A 44 -7.85 -1.20 -1.56
CA SER A 44 -8.18 -1.38 -0.15
C SER A 44 -8.71 -2.80 0.13
N ALA A 45 -9.54 -3.35 -0.77
CA ALA A 45 -10.04 -4.71 -0.70
C ALA A 45 -8.92 -5.75 -0.86
N ASN A 46 -7.94 -5.46 -1.71
CA ASN A 46 -6.78 -6.31 -2.00
C ASN A 46 -5.48 -5.78 -1.37
N SER A 47 -5.58 -5.22 -0.16
CA SER A 47 -4.49 -4.45 0.47
C SER A 47 -3.23 -5.28 0.74
N ILE A 48 -3.38 -6.55 1.12
CA ILE A 48 -2.26 -7.45 1.39
C ILE A 48 -1.42 -7.67 0.12
N GLU A 49 -2.06 -8.07 -0.98
CA GLU A 49 -1.41 -8.32 -2.27
C GLU A 49 -0.73 -7.06 -2.81
N PHE A 50 -1.38 -5.91 -2.64
CA PHE A 50 -0.82 -4.62 -3.01
C PHE A 50 0.42 -4.28 -2.18
N ILE A 51 0.38 -4.45 -0.85
CA ILE A 51 1.53 -4.19 0.03
C ILE A 51 2.69 -5.14 -0.30
N GLU A 52 2.43 -6.43 -0.51
CA GLU A 52 3.45 -7.40 -0.91
C GLU A 52 4.10 -7.06 -2.26
N TYR A 53 3.31 -6.57 -3.22
CA TYR A 53 3.83 -6.07 -4.48
C TYR A 53 4.76 -4.87 -4.28
N LEU A 54 4.34 -3.89 -3.48
CA LEU A 54 5.15 -2.72 -3.16
C LEU A 54 6.44 -3.09 -2.41
N GLN A 55 6.40 -4.09 -1.52
CA GLN A 55 7.59 -4.63 -0.86
C GLN A 55 8.62 -5.14 -1.87
N LYS A 56 8.19 -5.84 -2.92
CA LYS A 56 9.06 -6.34 -3.99
C LYS A 56 9.68 -5.21 -4.84
N LEU A 57 9.04 -4.05 -4.91
CA LEU A 57 9.59 -2.86 -5.60
C LEU A 57 10.64 -2.12 -4.76
N GLY A 58 10.64 -2.34 -3.44
CA GLY A 58 11.55 -1.73 -2.49
C GLY A 58 10.89 -0.59 -1.72
N LEU A 59 10.80 -0.75 -0.39
CA LEU A 59 10.23 0.22 0.53
C LEU A 59 11.30 0.86 1.41
N HIS A 60 11.06 2.10 1.82
CA HIS A 60 11.75 2.72 2.95
C HIS A 60 10.95 2.44 4.22
N ILE A 61 11.60 1.82 5.22
CA ILE A 61 10.97 1.44 6.48
C ILE A 61 11.51 2.35 7.58
N LYS A 62 10.60 3.03 8.28
CA LYS A 62 10.92 3.80 9.48
C LYS A 62 10.18 3.17 10.66
N HIS A 63 10.89 2.89 11.74
CA HIS A 63 10.32 2.37 12.97
C HIS A 63 10.54 3.35 14.11
N GLU A 64 9.49 3.63 14.87
CA GLU A 64 9.53 4.48 16.05
C GLU A 64 8.79 3.79 17.20
N GLU A 65 9.41 3.77 18.38
CA GLU A 65 8.84 3.21 19.59
C GLU A 65 8.85 4.28 20.68
N VAL A 66 7.71 4.48 21.33
CA VAL A 66 7.55 5.47 22.40
C VAL A 66 6.83 4.83 23.58
N THR A 67 7.51 4.81 24.73
CA THR A 67 6.92 4.38 26.00
C THR A 67 6.58 5.61 26.85
N LYS A 68 5.28 5.80 27.14
CA LYS A 68 4.81 6.85 28.07
C LYS A 68 3.82 6.26 29.07
N LYS A 69 4.03 6.51 30.36
CA LYS A 69 3.16 6.06 31.46
C LYS A 69 2.82 4.54 31.38
N PHE A 70 3.82 3.70 31.16
CA PHE A 70 3.69 2.23 31.02
C PHE A 70 2.87 1.76 29.80
N ILE A 71 2.48 2.67 28.89
CA ILE A 71 1.89 2.33 27.60
C ILE A 71 3.00 2.40 26.56
N ASN A 72 3.22 1.27 25.88
CA ASN A 72 4.15 1.20 24.76
C ASN A 72 3.37 1.41 23.46
N LYS A 73 3.82 2.37 22.64
CA LYS A 73 3.32 2.60 21.29
C LYS A 73 4.45 2.39 20.31
N SER A 74 4.32 1.36 19.49
CA SER A 74 5.18 1.13 18.34
C SER A 74 4.49 1.62 17.07
N THR A 75 5.24 2.26 16.18
CA THR A 75 4.75 2.76 14.89
C THR A 75 5.77 2.43 13.81
N THR A 76 5.35 1.62 12.84
CA THR A 76 6.14 1.30 11.65
C THR A 76 5.52 2.01 10.46
N ILE A 77 6.31 2.85 9.78
CA ILE A 77 5.91 3.58 8.58
C ILE A 77 6.62 2.96 7.39
N LEU A 78 5.83 2.44 6.45
CA LEU A 78 6.29 1.93 5.17
C LEU A 78 6.09 3.02 4.11
N THR A 79 7.18 3.55 3.57
CA THR A 79 7.14 4.58 2.52
C THR A 79 7.63 4.00 1.21
N LEU A 80 6.76 3.99 0.20
CA LEU A 80 7.14 3.67 -1.16
C LEU A 80 7.92 4.84 -1.77
N LYS A 81 9.04 4.55 -2.43
CA LYS A 81 9.75 5.58 -3.22
C LYS A 81 8.85 6.04 -4.36
N THR A 82 9.00 7.29 -4.79
CA THR A 82 8.29 7.79 -5.96
C THR A 82 8.55 6.87 -7.17
N THR A 83 7.52 6.14 -7.57
CA THR A 83 7.56 5.12 -8.62
C THR A 83 6.47 5.43 -9.63
N CYS A 84 6.77 5.20 -10.89
CA CYS A 84 5.81 5.35 -11.97
C CYS A 84 4.98 4.10 -12.12
N PHE A 85 3.68 4.25 -12.34
CA PHE A 85 2.77 3.12 -12.51
C PHE A 85 1.96 3.27 -13.78
N GLU A 86 1.88 2.19 -14.54
CA GLU A 86 0.83 1.95 -15.53
C GLU A 86 -0.30 1.20 -14.83
N VAL A 87 -1.53 1.70 -14.96
CA VAL A 87 -2.70 1.14 -14.28
C VAL A 87 -3.83 1.01 -15.28
N ASP A 88 -4.28 -0.23 -15.48
CA ASP A 88 -5.46 -0.57 -16.26
C ASP A 88 -6.44 -1.29 -15.33
N PHE A 89 -7.68 -0.84 -15.24
CA PHE A 89 -8.70 -1.56 -14.46
C PHE A 89 -10.04 -1.59 -15.18
N ASN A 90 -10.75 -2.69 -15.00
CA ASN A 90 -12.07 -2.96 -15.53
C ASN A 90 -12.90 -3.73 -14.49
N ASP A 91 -14.11 -4.12 -14.85
CA ASP A 91 -15.09 -4.77 -13.96
C ASP A 91 -14.57 -6.07 -13.31
N ASN A 92 -13.60 -6.76 -13.93
CA ASN A 92 -13.09 -8.06 -13.49
C ASN A 92 -11.76 -7.96 -12.72
N PHE A 93 -10.88 -7.03 -13.10
CA PHE A 93 -9.56 -6.91 -12.46
C PHE A 93 -8.96 -5.50 -12.57
N ALA A 94 -8.03 -5.21 -11.66
CA ALA A 94 -7.10 -4.10 -11.77
C ALA A 94 -5.67 -4.61 -11.98
N ARG A 95 -5.03 -4.15 -13.05
CA ARG A 95 -3.64 -4.44 -13.42
C ARG A 95 -2.78 -3.23 -13.09
N ILE A 96 -1.73 -3.45 -12.31
CA ILE A 96 -0.79 -2.41 -11.88
C ILE A 96 0.63 -2.84 -12.25
N ILE A 97 1.37 -1.97 -12.93
CA ILE A 97 2.74 -2.23 -13.36
C ILE A 97 3.64 -1.07 -12.96
N ALA A 98 4.69 -1.35 -12.19
CA ALA A 98 5.75 -0.38 -11.95
C ALA A 98 6.59 -0.17 -13.21
N LEU A 99 6.91 1.09 -13.48
CA LEU A 99 7.79 1.53 -14.56
C LEU A 99 9.12 2.01 -13.95
N LYS A 100 10.24 1.54 -14.50
CA LYS A 100 11.61 1.94 -14.11
C LYS A 100 12.36 2.59 -15.26
#